data_AF-X1PVJ0-F1
#
_entry.id   AF-X1PVJ0-F1
#
_cell.length_a   1.000
_cell.length_b   1.000
_cell.length_c   1.000
_cell.angle_alpha   90.00
_cell.angle_beta   90.00
_cell.angle_gamma   90.00
#
_symmetry.space_group_name_H-M   'P 1'
#
loop_
_entity.id
_entity.type
_entity.pdbx_description
1 polymer ?
#
loop_
_entity_poly.entity_id
_entity_poly.type
_entity_poly.pdbx_seq_one_letter_code
_entity_poly.pdbx_strand_id
1 'polypeptide(L)'
;MAEYKGVMICGEVTEGKLTAITTELLGCGRKLADDLGQELCAALVGSDISSLAQEAVAFGADKVYVVDDPLLKDYQTDSYVLTLEKVVKQVMPQ
;
A
#
# COMPACT_ATOMS: atom_id res chain seq x y z
N MET A 1 -19.71 15.98 -2.46
CA MET A 1 -19.39 14.70 -1.81
C MET A 1 -18.00 14.32 -2.29
N ALA A 2 -17.10 13.86 -1.41
CA ALA A 2 -15.80 13.37 -1.85
C ALA A 2 -16.01 12.14 -2.74
N GLU A 3 -15.32 12.08 -3.88
CA GLU A 3 -15.45 10.98 -4.84
C GLU A 3 -14.39 9.92 -4.47
N TYR A 4 -14.81 8.88 -3.75
CA TYR A 4 -13.95 7.75 -3.39
C TYR A 4 -13.68 6.88 -4.61
N LYS A 5 -12.41 6.53 -4.87
CA LYS A 5 -11.98 5.81 -6.07
C LYS A 5 -10.76 4.94 -5.79
N GLY A 6 -10.66 3.82 -6.51
CA GLY A 6 -9.53 2.91 -6.41
C GLY A 6 -9.71 1.83 -5.34
N VAL A 7 -9.06 0.69 -5.56
CA VAL A 7 -8.88 -0.39 -4.58
C VAL A 7 -7.53 -0.18 -3.91
N MET A 8 -7.45 -0.23 -2.58
CA MET A 8 -6.17 -0.08 -1.89
C MET A 8 -5.82 -1.31 -1.05
N ILE A 9 -4.60 -1.81 -1.21
CA ILE A 9 -4.00 -2.78 -0.30
C ILE A 9 -3.04 -2.08 0.67
N CYS A 10 -3.01 -2.53 1.91
CA CYS A 10 -1.99 -2.15 2.88
C CYS A 10 -0.89 -3.21 2.81
N GLY A 11 0.28 -2.83 2.28
CA GLY A 11 1.40 -3.73 2.08
C GLY A 11 2.36 -3.70 3.25
N GLU A 12 2.69 -4.88 3.75
CA GLU A 12 3.72 -5.09 4.76
C GLU A 12 5.09 -5.28 4.10
N VAL A 13 6.11 -4.76 4.79
CA VAL A 13 7.52 -4.91 4.43
C VAL A 13 8.24 -5.52 5.63
N THR A 14 9.02 -6.57 5.38
CA THR A 14 9.86 -7.22 6.40
C THR A 14 11.26 -7.38 5.84
N GLU A 15 12.28 -7.02 6.62
CA GLU A 15 13.69 -7.11 6.21
C GLU A 15 13.99 -6.44 4.85
N GLY A 16 13.32 -5.31 4.57
CA GLY A 16 13.52 -4.54 3.34
C GLY A 16 12.97 -5.23 2.08
N LYS A 17 11.98 -6.12 2.22
CA LYS A 17 11.32 -6.81 1.11
C LYS A 17 9.81 -6.83 1.29
N LEU A 18 9.07 -6.81 0.17
CA LEU A 18 7.64 -7.10 0.21
C LEU A 18 7.42 -8.51 0.77
N THR A 19 6.50 -8.64 1.73
CA THR A 19 6.14 -9.97 2.23
C THR A 19 5.40 -10.77 1.17
N ALA A 20 5.40 -12.10 1.28
CA ALA A 20 4.64 -12.96 0.37
C ALA A 20 3.15 -12.59 0.36
N ILE A 21 2.58 -12.28 1.53
CA ILE A 21 1.18 -11.83 1.66
C ILE A 21 0.96 -10.52 0.90
N THR A 22 1.88 -9.55 0.98
CA THR A 22 1.79 -8.32 0.19
C THR A 22 1.74 -8.61 -1.31
N THR A 23 2.57 -9.53 -1.80
CA THR A 23 2.56 -9.91 -3.23
C THR A 23 1.27 -10.63 -3.65
N GLU A 24 0.70 -11.47 -2.78
CA GLU A 24 -0.60 -12.12 -3.02
C GLU A 24 -1.75 -11.11 -3.05
N LEU A 25 -1.75 -10.15 -2.11
CA LEU A 25 -2.72 -9.07 -2.05
C LEU A 25 -2.67 -8.18 -3.28
N LEU A 26 -1.48 -7.90 -3.83
CA LEU A 26 -1.33 -7.18 -5.10
C LEU A 26 -1.98 -7.94 -6.25
N GLY A 27 -1.75 -9.26 -6.34
CA GLY A 27 -2.37 -10.10 -7.37
C GLY A 27 -3.90 -10.19 -7.24
N CYS A 28 -4.43 -10.36 -6.03
CA CYS A 28 -5.87 -10.36 -5.77
C CYS A 28 -6.50 -8.98 -5.98
N GLY A 29 -5.83 -7.93 -5.50
CA GLY A 29 -6.24 -6.54 -5.65
C GLY A 29 -6.31 -6.11 -7.11
N ARG A 30 -5.37 -6.56 -7.95
CA ARG A 30 -5.38 -6.28 -9.39
C ARG A 30 -6.64 -6.82 -10.05
N LYS A 31 -7.00 -8.08 -9.76
CA LYS A 31 -8.23 -8.70 -10.29
C LYS A 31 -9.47 -7.94 -9.83
N LEU A 32 -9.54 -7.57 -8.55
CA LEU A 32 -10.67 -6.80 -8.01
C LEU A 32 -10.76 -5.40 -8.64
N ALA A 33 -9.63 -4.72 -8.81
CA ALA A 33 -9.57 -3.41 -9.44
C ALA A 33 -10.02 -3.47 -10.91
N ASP A 34 -9.62 -4.51 -11.64
CA ASP A 34 -10.07 -4.75 -13.01
C ASP A 34 -11.59 -5.01 -13.09
N ASP A 35 -12.13 -5.86 -12.21
CA ASP A 35 -13.57 -6.16 -12.13
C ASP A 35 -14.41 -4.91 -11.81
N LEU A 36 -13.86 -3.97 -11.04
CA LEU A 36 -14.51 -2.71 -10.67
C LEU A 36 -14.23 -1.56 -11.66
N GLY A 37 -13.31 -1.74 -12.62
CA GLY A 37 -12.84 -0.67 -13.51
C GLY A 37 -12.15 0.47 -12.76
N GLN A 38 -11.42 0.15 -11.69
CA GLN A 38 -10.73 1.10 -10.80
C GLN A 38 -9.21 0.91 -10.85
N GLU A 39 -8.48 1.89 -10.32
CA GLU A 39 -7.02 1.77 -10.12
C GLU A 39 -6.72 0.91 -8.88
N LEU A 40 -5.63 0.13 -8.93
CA LEU A 40 -5.05 -0.52 -7.75
C LEU A 40 -3.98 0.38 -7.13
N CYS A 41 -4.18 0.73 -5.86
CA CYS A 41 -3.23 1.44 -5.02
C CYS A 41 -2.58 0.49 -4.01
N ALA A 42 -1.31 0.71 -3.70
CA ALA A 42 -0.63 0.05 -2.58
C ALA A 42 -0.09 1.11 -1.60
N ALA A 43 -0.42 0.97 -0.31
CA ALA A 43 0.19 1.75 0.75
C ALA A 43 1.29 0.91 1.42
N LEU A 44 2.56 1.32 1.30
CA LEU A 44 3.70 0.67 1.93
C LEU A 44 4.21 1.53 3.09
N VAL A 45 4.39 0.91 4.26
CA VAL A 45 4.75 1.60 5.52
C VAL A 45 5.96 0.89 6.13
N GLY A 46 7.06 1.62 6.35
CA GLY A 46 8.30 1.05 6.89
C GLY A 46 9.47 2.03 6.90
N SER A 47 10.69 1.49 6.98
CA SER A 47 11.95 2.24 6.96
C SER A 47 12.89 1.68 5.89
N ASP A 48 13.50 2.58 5.11
CA ASP A 48 14.38 2.27 3.98
C ASP A 48 13.69 1.40 2.90
N ILE A 49 12.45 1.74 2.56
CA ILE A 49 11.56 0.93 1.70
C ILE A 49 11.19 1.58 0.37
N SER A 50 11.62 2.83 0.12
CA SER A 50 11.26 3.58 -1.09
C SER A 50 11.55 2.86 -2.41
N SER A 51 12.57 1.99 -2.45
CA SER A 51 12.91 1.19 -3.63
C SER A 51 11.87 0.11 -3.95
N LEU A 52 11.10 -0.37 -2.97
CA LEU A 52 10.10 -1.43 -3.13
C LEU A 52 8.86 -0.97 -3.91
N ALA A 53 8.69 0.33 -4.14
CA ALA A 53 7.59 0.84 -4.94
C ALA A 53 7.61 0.27 -6.37
N GLN A 54 8.79 0.15 -6.99
CA GLN A 54 8.90 -0.41 -8.33
C GLN A 54 8.53 -1.90 -8.37
N GLU A 55 8.88 -2.64 -7.31
CA GLU A 55 8.50 -4.04 -7.17
C GLU A 55 6.99 -4.18 -7.04
N ALA A 56 6.34 -3.36 -6.21
CA ALA A 56 4.88 -3.39 -6.06
C ALA A 56 4.13 -3.05 -7.36
N VAL A 57 4.67 -2.12 -8.17
CA VAL A 57 4.15 -1.85 -9.53
C VAL A 57 4.32 -3.06 -10.44
N ALA A 58 5.47 -3.74 -10.41
CA ALA A 58 5.68 -4.97 -11.18
C ALA A 58 4.71 -6.09 -10.80
N PHE A 59 4.23 -6.11 -9.55
CA PHE A 59 3.20 -7.01 -9.07
C PHE A 59 1.75 -6.57 -9.35
N GLY A 60 1.54 -5.39 -9.96
CA GLY A 60 0.24 -4.97 -10.51
C GLY A 60 -0.36 -3.68 -9.92
N ALA A 61 0.32 -3.00 -8.98
CA ALA A 61 -0.14 -1.70 -8.50
C ALA A 61 -0.03 -0.63 -9.60
N ASP A 62 -1.08 0.17 -9.79
CA ASP A 62 -1.06 1.36 -10.65
C ASP A 62 -0.39 2.54 -9.92
N LYS A 63 -0.61 2.63 -8.60
CA LYS A 63 -0.07 3.67 -7.73
C LYS A 63 0.49 3.07 -6.45
N VAL A 64 1.64 3.57 -6.01
CA VAL A 64 2.25 3.16 -4.74
C VAL A 64 2.49 4.39 -3.89
N TYR A 65 1.93 4.39 -2.69
CA TYR A 65 2.11 5.40 -1.66
C TYR A 65 3.07 4.83 -0.62
N VAL A 66 4.28 5.39 -0.56
CA VAL A 66 5.30 4.95 0.39
C VAL A 66 5.35 5.94 1.55
N VAL A 67 5.26 5.41 2.77
CA VAL A 67 5.64 6.13 3.99
C VAL A 67 6.92 5.49 4.51
N ASP A 68 8.03 6.19 4.26
CA ASP A 68 9.39 5.77 4.60
C ASP A 68 9.90 6.64 5.76
N ASP A 69 9.90 6.10 6.97
CA ASP A 69 10.35 6.80 8.18
C ASP A 69 11.08 5.82 9.14
N PRO A 70 12.26 6.18 9.67
CA PRO A 70 12.97 5.34 10.65
C PRO A 70 12.15 4.93 11.87
N LEU A 71 11.14 5.72 12.27
CA LEU A 71 10.22 5.38 13.37
C LEU A 71 9.27 4.22 13.05
N LEU A 72 9.19 3.84 11.77
CA LEU A 72 8.36 2.74 11.27
C LEU A 72 9.18 1.48 10.98
N LYS A 73 10.45 1.43 11.39
CA LYS A 73 11.31 0.24 11.21
C LYS A 73 10.72 -1.00 11.86
N ASP A 74 10.24 -0.85 13.09
CA ASP A 74 9.58 -1.91 13.84
C ASP A 74 8.08 -1.66 13.87
N TYR A 75 7.29 -2.71 13.71
CA TYR A 75 5.84 -2.60 13.76
C TYR A 75 5.38 -2.09 15.13
N GLN A 76 4.63 -0.98 15.11
CA GLN A 76 3.98 -0.37 16.27
C GLN A 76 2.56 0.00 15.87
N THR A 77 1.57 -0.63 16.49
CA THR A 77 0.16 -0.52 16.09
C THR A 77 -0.30 0.93 15.98
N ASP A 78 -0.03 1.77 16.99
CA ASP A 78 -0.48 3.17 16.99
C ASP A 78 0.14 3.97 15.84
N SER A 79 1.46 3.83 15.61
CA SER A 79 2.17 4.50 14.53
C SER A 79 1.65 4.07 13.15
N TYR A 80 1.40 2.77 12.97
CA TYR A 80 0.89 2.22 11.71
C TYR A 80 -0.55 2.65 11.44
N VAL A 81 -1.43 2.60 12.44
CA VAL A 81 -2.83 3.02 12.31
C VAL A 81 -2.91 4.51 11.96
N LEU A 82 -2.18 5.38 12.67
CA LEU A 82 -2.16 6.82 12.38
C LEU A 82 -1.62 7.11 10.97
N THR A 83 -0.58 6.38 10.57
CA THR A 83 0.03 6.54 9.24
C THR A 83 -0.92 6.12 8.13
N LEU A 84 -1.51 4.92 8.23
CA LEU A 84 -2.46 4.43 7.24
C LEU A 84 -3.74 5.26 7.20
N GLU A 85 -4.24 5.73 8.35
CA GLU A 85 -5.39 6.64 8.40
C GLU A 85 -5.11 7.92 7.61
N LYS A 86 -3.90 8.49 7.75
CA LYS A 86 -3.49 9.67 6.99
C LYS A 86 -3.43 9.39 5.49
N VAL A 87 -2.91 8.22 5.08
CA VAL A 87 -2.89 7.81 3.67
C VAL A 87 -4.32 7.65 3.13
N VAL A 88 -5.18 6.91 3.82
CA VAL A 88 -6.59 6.70 3.42
C VAL A 88 -7.33 8.04 3.30
N LYS A 89 -7.15 8.97 4.24
CA LYS A 89 -7.79 10.31 4.19
C LYS A 89 -7.30 11.17 3.02
N GLN A 90 -6.07 10.97 2.54
CA GLN A 90 -5.51 11.70 1.41
C GLN A 90 -5.88 11.07 0.06
N VAL A 91 -5.85 9.74 -0.01
CA VAL A 91 -6.08 8.98 -1.24
C VAL A 91 -7.58 8.75 -1.50
N MET A 92 -8.37 8.62 -0.43
CA MET A 92 -9.81 8.33 -0.47
C MET A 92 -10.15 7.09 -1.33
N PRO A 93 -9.56 5.91 -1.04
CA PRO A 93 -9.91 4.67 -1.72
C PRO A 93 -11.37 4.26 -1.45
N GLN A 94 -11.94 3.48 -2.37
CA GLN A 94 -13.33 3.00 -2.31
C GLN A 94 -13.52 1.85 -1.32
#